data_AF-A0A3D1UZR0-F1
#
_entry.id   AF-A0A3D1UZR0-F1
#
_cell.length_a   1.000
_cell.length_b   1.000
_cell.length_c   1.000
_cell.angle_alpha   90.00
_cell.angle_beta   90.00
_cell.angle_gamma   90.00
#
_symmetry.space_group_name_H-M   'P 1'
#
loop_
_entity.id
_entity.type
_entity.pdbx_description
1 polymer ?
#
loop_
_entity_poly.entity_id
_entity_poly.type
_entity_poly.pdbx_seq_one_letter_code
_entity_poly.pdbx_strand_id
1 'polypeptide(L)'
;MKIFFILLPLLFSISFYAQDAELLKKIGARKDKDGNILLGKAFIRKDDRSISFPGRINVREGVIEVLVSTPRGRMHESLIVTELDPFQLQMALVLAGYDNGDITRGAPFHIEIIYGKFRRINVDEWLYDSTAGKPKEKGTYVFVGSSFKDKQCLASLEGNLININSLDKSTILNAALSPKSALHEYIVRKEKMPEAGLKNRESPLEGYEETPVRVILVPVVTPADTGKNGKREMAPAEGPKTK
;
A
#
# COMPACT_ATOMS: atom_id res chain seq x y z
N MET A 1 -47.39 -20.73 27.29
CA MET A 1 -46.14 -20.06 27.72
C MET A 1 -45.01 -20.55 26.83
N LYS A 2 -44.13 -19.65 26.35
CA LYS A 2 -42.91 -19.86 25.52
C LYS A 2 -43.07 -19.85 23.99
N ILE A 3 -43.31 -18.68 23.41
CA ILE A 3 -42.83 -18.32 22.05
C ILE A 3 -42.45 -16.84 22.07
N PHE A 4 -41.32 -16.48 22.66
CA PHE A 4 -40.84 -15.08 22.60
C PHE A 4 -39.35 -14.94 22.96
N PHE A 5 -38.42 -15.61 22.27
CA PHE A 5 -36.98 -15.37 22.52
C PHE A 5 -36.04 -15.70 21.35
N ILE A 6 -36.51 -15.66 20.10
CA ILE A 6 -35.66 -15.93 18.90
C ILE A 6 -35.48 -14.70 17.99
N LEU A 7 -36.26 -13.61 18.15
CA LEU A 7 -36.16 -12.43 17.27
C LEU A 7 -35.03 -11.44 17.65
N LEU A 8 -34.55 -11.46 18.89
CA LEU A 8 -33.61 -10.46 19.41
C LEU A 8 -32.17 -10.53 18.82
N PRO A 9 -31.55 -11.71 18.56
CA PRO A 9 -30.23 -11.76 17.94
C PRO A 9 -30.26 -11.40 16.44
N LEU A 10 -31.40 -11.61 15.76
CA LEU A 10 -31.56 -11.26 14.35
C LEU A 10 -31.61 -9.74 14.15
N LEU A 11 -32.34 -9.02 15.01
CA LEU A 11 -32.44 -7.55 14.97
C LEU A 11 -31.09 -6.88 15.26
N PHE A 12 -30.30 -7.41 16.20
CA PHE A 12 -28.97 -6.87 16.53
C PHE A 12 -27.97 -7.04 15.37
N SER A 13 -28.03 -8.18 14.69
CA SER A 13 -27.18 -8.47 13.53
C SER A 13 -27.51 -7.53 12.36
N ILE A 14 -28.80 -7.26 12.10
CA ILE A 14 -29.25 -6.37 11.03
C ILE A 14 -28.79 -4.93 11.27
N SER A 15 -28.89 -4.42 12.51
CA SER A 15 -28.43 -3.07 12.85
C SER A 15 -26.93 -2.90 12.67
N PHE A 16 -26.12 -3.91 13.03
CA PHE A 16 -24.66 -3.85 12.87
C PHE A 16 -24.24 -3.85 11.39
N TYR A 17 -24.84 -4.74 10.58
CA TYR A 17 -24.59 -4.78 9.13
C TYR A 17 -24.99 -3.49 8.41
N ALA A 18 -26.11 -2.88 8.80
CA ALA A 18 -26.56 -1.61 8.22
C ALA A 18 -25.59 -0.46 8.55
N GLN A 19 -25.06 -0.44 9.78
CA GLN A 19 -24.13 0.58 10.24
C GLN A 19 -22.76 0.49 9.54
N ASP A 20 -22.24 -0.73 9.34
CA ASP A 20 -21.01 -0.97 8.58
C ASP A 20 -21.16 -0.54 7.11
N ALA A 21 -22.30 -0.86 6.47
CA ALA A 21 -22.57 -0.46 5.09
C ALA A 21 -22.67 1.07 4.94
N GLU A 22 -23.28 1.74 5.91
CA GLU A 22 -23.40 3.20 5.92
C GLU A 22 -22.03 3.86 6.11
N LEU A 23 -21.17 3.33 7.01
CA LEU A 23 -19.81 3.82 7.21
C LEU A 23 -18.99 3.71 5.93
N LEU A 24 -18.99 2.54 5.28
CA LEU A 24 -18.29 2.33 4.01
C LEU A 24 -18.76 3.34 2.96
N LYS A 25 -20.07 3.55 2.84
CA LYS A 25 -20.63 4.53 1.90
C LYS A 25 -20.18 5.97 2.20
N LYS A 26 -20.14 6.37 3.48
CA LYS A 26 -19.69 7.72 3.90
C LYS A 26 -18.24 8.01 3.52
N ILE A 27 -17.38 6.99 3.57
CA ILE A 27 -15.97 7.13 3.19
C ILE A 27 -15.72 6.86 1.70
N GLY A 28 -16.78 6.67 0.89
CA GLY A 28 -16.67 6.38 -0.54
C GLY A 28 -16.21 4.97 -0.88
N ALA A 29 -16.26 4.04 0.09
CA ALA A 29 -16.00 2.63 -0.11
C ALA A 29 -17.28 1.88 -0.52
N ARG A 30 -17.12 0.79 -1.28
CA ARG A 30 -18.19 -0.15 -1.60
C ARG A 30 -17.72 -1.59 -1.43
N LYS A 31 -18.64 -2.46 -1.06
CA LYS A 31 -18.41 -3.91 -0.96
C LYS A 31 -18.97 -4.62 -2.19
N ASP A 32 -18.22 -5.54 -2.76
CA ASP A 32 -18.73 -6.39 -3.86
C ASP A 32 -19.47 -7.63 -3.32
N LYS A 33 -20.00 -8.45 -4.24
CA LYS A 33 -20.76 -9.66 -3.91
C LYS A 33 -19.96 -10.72 -3.14
N ASP A 34 -18.64 -10.76 -3.33
CA ASP A 34 -17.73 -11.72 -2.71
C ASP A 34 -17.21 -11.19 -1.36
N GLY A 35 -17.52 -9.92 -1.06
CA GLY A 35 -17.22 -9.25 0.17
C GLY A 35 -15.89 -8.51 0.18
N ASN A 36 -15.26 -8.35 -0.99
CA ASN A 36 -14.11 -7.47 -1.16
C ASN A 36 -14.55 -6.01 -1.08
N ILE A 37 -13.62 -5.14 -0.72
CA ILE A 37 -13.90 -3.71 -0.54
C ILE A 37 -13.14 -2.93 -1.61
N LEU A 38 -13.83 -2.01 -2.27
CA LEU A 38 -13.23 -1.03 -3.16
C LEU A 38 -13.30 0.36 -2.52
N LEU A 39 -12.15 1.00 -2.37
CA LEU A 39 -12.03 2.38 -1.88
C LEU A 39 -11.18 3.16 -2.89
N GLY A 40 -11.82 4.06 -3.64
CA GLY A 40 -11.18 4.72 -4.77
C GLY A 40 -10.64 3.69 -5.78
N LYS A 41 -9.31 3.70 -6.01
CA LYS A 41 -8.62 2.72 -6.86
C LYS A 41 -8.05 1.51 -6.10
N ALA A 42 -8.13 1.50 -4.78
CA ALA A 42 -7.68 0.39 -3.95
C ALA A 42 -8.75 -0.71 -3.86
N PHE A 43 -8.31 -1.95 -3.99
CA PHE A 43 -9.12 -3.16 -3.85
C PHE A 43 -8.57 -4.01 -2.70
N ILE A 44 -9.37 -4.20 -1.66
CA ILE A 44 -9.05 -5.02 -0.49
C ILE A 44 -9.70 -6.39 -0.68
N ARG A 45 -8.88 -7.42 -0.80
CA ARG A 45 -9.36 -8.80 -0.90
C ARG A 45 -9.79 -9.29 0.48
N LYS A 46 -11.00 -9.85 0.58
CA LYS A 46 -11.54 -10.34 1.85
C LYS A 46 -10.73 -11.51 2.41
N ASP A 47 -10.38 -12.45 1.54
CA ASP A 47 -9.88 -13.77 1.94
C ASP A 47 -8.51 -13.72 2.59
N ASP A 48 -7.57 -12.99 1.99
CA ASP A 48 -6.19 -12.92 2.47
C ASP A 48 -5.77 -11.52 2.89
N ARG A 49 -6.71 -10.56 2.88
CA ARG A 49 -6.49 -9.16 3.28
C ARG A 49 -5.38 -8.46 2.48
N SER A 50 -5.04 -8.95 1.29
CA SER A 50 -4.16 -8.24 0.37
C SER A 50 -4.85 -7.00 -0.20
N ILE A 51 -4.06 -5.97 -0.51
CA ILE A 51 -4.54 -4.72 -1.10
C ILE A 51 -3.90 -4.59 -2.47
N SER A 52 -4.69 -4.23 -3.48
CA SER A 52 -4.17 -4.03 -4.82
C SER A 52 -4.71 -2.77 -5.47
N PHE A 53 -3.93 -2.19 -6.38
CA PHE A 53 -4.31 -0.97 -7.08
C PHE A 53 -3.60 -0.87 -8.44
N PRO A 54 -4.20 -0.17 -9.43
CA PRO A 54 -3.59 0.01 -10.73
C PRO A 54 -2.41 0.98 -10.67
N GLY A 55 -1.43 0.75 -11.54
CA GLY A 55 -0.33 1.68 -11.81
C GLY A 55 0.23 1.45 -13.21
N ARG A 56 1.34 2.12 -13.52
CA ARG A 56 2.13 1.90 -14.72
C ARG A 56 3.61 1.92 -14.39
N ILE A 57 4.39 1.11 -15.10
CA ILE A 57 5.85 1.23 -15.06
C ILE A 57 6.22 2.62 -15.56
N ASN A 58 7.14 3.28 -14.85
CA ASN A 58 7.56 4.63 -15.13
C ASN A 58 9.07 4.68 -15.42
N VAL A 59 9.92 4.58 -14.40
CA VAL A 59 11.37 4.47 -14.59
C VAL A 59 11.70 3.03 -15.00
N ARG A 60 12.49 2.89 -16.08
CA ARG A 60 12.97 1.59 -16.59
C ARG A 60 14.47 1.41 -16.46
N GLU A 61 15.21 2.49 -16.19
CA GLU A 61 16.66 2.54 -16.10
C GLU A 61 17.07 3.62 -15.09
N GLY A 62 18.21 3.46 -14.42
CA GLY A 62 18.71 4.42 -13.43
C GLY A 62 18.34 4.10 -11.98
N VAL A 63 18.76 4.98 -11.08
CA VAL A 63 18.54 4.87 -9.63
C VAL A 63 17.12 5.30 -9.26
N ILE A 64 16.51 4.63 -8.30
CA ILE A 64 15.21 4.99 -7.73
C ILE A 64 15.30 5.16 -6.21
N GLU A 65 14.49 6.07 -5.67
CA GLU A 65 14.30 6.23 -4.22
C GLU A 65 12.87 5.92 -3.77
N VAL A 66 11.93 5.93 -4.72
CA VAL A 66 10.52 5.68 -4.49
C VAL A 66 10.09 4.49 -5.35
N LEU A 67 9.37 3.55 -4.74
CA LEU A 67 8.84 2.41 -5.47
C LEU A 67 7.54 2.79 -6.19
N VAL A 68 6.66 3.50 -5.49
CA VAL A 68 5.35 3.93 -6.00
C VAL A 68 5.08 5.37 -5.61
N SER A 69 4.80 6.21 -6.60
CA SER A 69 4.34 7.59 -6.40
C SER A 69 3.09 7.89 -7.25
N THR A 70 2.46 9.02 -6.97
CA THR A 70 1.58 9.69 -7.93
C THR A 70 2.38 10.57 -8.89
N PRO A 71 1.77 11.11 -9.96
CA PRO A 71 2.43 12.09 -10.82
C PRO A 71 2.88 13.36 -10.08
N ARG A 72 2.26 13.68 -8.94
CA ARG A 72 2.63 14.83 -8.09
C ARG A 72 3.87 14.54 -7.24
N GLY A 73 4.12 13.27 -6.94
CA GLY A 73 5.26 12.83 -6.14
C GLY A 73 6.56 12.82 -6.91
N ARG A 74 7.51 12.06 -6.38
CA ARG A 74 8.87 11.93 -6.91
C ARG A 74 8.88 11.01 -8.15
N MET A 75 8.04 11.28 -9.15
CA MET A 75 7.82 10.37 -10.27
C MET A 75 9.09 10.12 -11.08
N HIS A 76 9.99 11.10 -11.22
CA HIS A 76 11.23 10.97 -11.99
C HIS A 76 12.22 9.92 -11.45
N GLU A 77 12.03 9.52 -10.19
CA GLU A 77 12.82 8.50 -9.48
C GLU A 77 11.90 7.41 -8.89
N SER A 78 10.70 7.27 -9.48
CA SER A 78 9.72 6.25 -9.10
C SER A 78 9.62 5.14 -10.13
N LEU A 79 9.72 3.90 -9.65
CA LEU A 79 9.55 2.71 -10.49
C LEU A 79 8.15 2.64 -11.10
N ILE A 80 7.13 2.94 -10.29
CA ILE A 80 5.71 2.87 -10.67
C ILE A 80 5.03 4.20 -10.37
N VAL A 81 4.21 4.66 -11.31
CA VAL A 81 3.29 5.78 -11.09
C VAL A 81 1.87 5.26 -11.00
N THR A 82 1.10 5.76 -10.04
CA THR A 82 -0.32 5.44 -9.83
C THR A 82 -1.16 6.71 -9.67
N GLU A 83 -2.44 6.59 -10.00
CA GLU A 83 -3.45 7.62 -9.72
C GLU A 83 -4.22 7.33 -8.41
N LEU A 84 -3.73 6.39 -7.59
CA LEU A 84 -4.28 6.14 -6.26
C LEU A 84 -3.82 7.26 -5.33
N ASP A 85 -4.77 7.94 -4.70
CA ASP A 85 -4.47 8.90 -3.65
C ASP A 85 -3.83 8.19 -2.42
N PRO A 86 -2.71 8.69 -1.88
CA PRO A 86 -2.03 8.09 -0.73
C PRO A 86 -2.91 7.93 0.50
N PHE A 87 -3.79 8.90 0.79
CA PHE A 87 -4.72 8.78 1.91
C PHE A 87 -5.74 7.65 1.70
N GLN A 88 -6.23 7.45 0.47
CA GLN A 88 -7.06 6.27 0.15
C GLN A 88 -6.31 4.95 0.39
N LEU A 89 -5.01 4.87 0.09
CA LEU A 89 -4.22 3.68 0.39
C LEU A 89 -4.11 3.46 1.91
N GLN A 90 -3.83 4.51 2.67
CA GLN A 90 -3.78 4.45 4.14
C GLN A 90 -5.11 3.97 4.74
N MET A 91 -6.23 4.53 4.28
CA MET A 91 -7.56 4.09 4.69
C MET A 91 -7.82 2.63 4.32
N ALA A 92 -7.38 2.19 3.14
CA ALA A 92 -7.54 0.79 2.73
C ALA A 92 -6.78 -0.18 3.65
N LEU A 93 -5.56 0.18 4.08
CA LEU A 93 -4.77 -0.60 5.05
C LEU A 93 -5.47 -0.70 6.41
N VAL A 94 -6.01 0.41 6.90
CA VAL A 94 -6.77 0.44 8.16
C VAL A 94 -8.06 -0.39 8.05
N LEU A 95 -8.82 -0.26 6.96
CA LEU A 95 -10.04 -1.05 6.71
C LEU A 95 -9.75 -2.55 6.56
N ALA A 96 -8.57 -2.91 6.06
CA ALA A 96 -8.12 -4.29 6.01
C ALA A 96 -7.70 -4.85 7.38
N GLY A 97 -7.58 -3.99 8.40
CA GLY A 97 -7.28 -4.34 9.79
C GLY A 97 -5.80 -4.27 10.16
N TYR A 98 -4.98 -3.56 9.39
CA TYR A 98 -3.56 -3.40 9.67
C TYR A 98 -3.28 -2.15 10.50
N ASP A 99 -2.38 -2.32 11.47
CA ASP A 99 -1.88 -1.23 12.29
C ASP A 99 -0.66 -0.58 11.63
N ASN A 100 -0.61 0.75 11.66
CA ASN A 100 0.57 1.51 11.28
C ASN A 100 1.50 1.73 12.48
N GLY A 101 2.77 2.02 12.23
CA GLY A 101 3.73 2.28 13.29
C GLY A 101 5.05 2.82 12.76
N ASP A 102 6.08 2.85 13.62
CA ASP A 102 7.45 2.95 13.10
C ASP A 102 7.82 1.66 12.34
N ILE A 103 9.03 1.64 11.75
CA ILE A 103 9.49 0.54 10.93
C ILE A 103 9.53 -0.82 11.67
N THR A 104 9.52 -0.82 13.00
CA THR A 104 9.56 -2.04 13.82
C THR A 104 8.19 -2.51 14.28
N ARG A 105 7.16 -1.66 14.23
CA ARG A 105 5.81 -1.97 14.74
C ARG A 105 4.71 -1.96 13.70
N GLY A 106 4.89 -1.27 12.58
CA GLY A 106 3.90 -1.26 11.50
C GLY A 106 3.76 -2.64 10.84
N ALA A 107 2.59 -2.89 10.26
CA ALA A 107 2.35 -4.14 9.54
C ALA A 107 3.30 -4.28 8.32
N PRO A 108 4.04 -5.40 8.19
CA PRO A 108 4.94 -5.64 7.07
C PRO A 108 4.24 -6.31 5.88
N PHE A 109 4.63 -5.90 4.68
CA PHE A 109 4.12 -6.39 3.41
C PHE A 109 5.25 -6.77 2.45
N HIS A 110 5.03 -7.78 1.63
CA HIS A 110 5.75 -7.90 0.36
C HIS A 110 5.02 -7.13 -0.71
N ILE A 111 5.77 -6.57 -1.67
CA ILE A 111 5.20 -5.86 -2.81
C ILE A 111 5.37 -6.72 -4.05
N GLU A 112 4.26 -6.99 -4.70
CA GLU A 112 4.23 -7.77 -5.92
C GLU A 112 3.53 -7.02 -7.04
N ILE A 113 3.92 -7.34 -8.26
CA ILE A 113 3.40 -6.72 -9.47
C ILE A 113 2.75 -7.78 -10.35
N ILE A 114 1.50 -7.54 -10.75
CA ILE A 114 0.87 -8.24 -11.86
C ILE A 114 0.98 -7.40 -13.13
N TYR A 115 1.47 -8.02 -14.21
CA TYR A 115 1.57 -7.41 -15.52
C TYR A 115 1.32 -8.43 -16.64
N GLY A 116 1.01 -7.92 -17.83
CA GLY A 116 0.64 -8.76 -18.97
C GLY A 116 -0.57 -9.65 -18.65
N LYS A 117 -0.65 -10.83 -19.26
CA LYS A 117 -1.82 -11.70 -19.11
C LYS A 117 -2.00 -12.17 -17.67
N PHE A 118 -0.96 -12.67 -16.99
CA PHE A 118 -1.01 -13.15 -15.59
C PHE A 118 0.37 -13.25 -14.90
N ARG A 119 1.40 -12.51 -15.34
CA ARG A 119 2.71 -12.62 -14.69
C ARG A 119 2.66 -11.91 -13.34
N ARG A 120 3.04 -12.62 -12.27
CA ARG A 120 3.10 -12.11 -10.89
C ARG A 120 4.53 -12.27 -10.39
N ILE A 121 5.15 -11.20 -9.94
CA ILE A 121 6.55 -11.18 -9.48
C ILE A 121 6.68 -10.31 -8.23
N ASN A 122 7.63 -10.62 -7.36
CA ASN A 122 8.04 -9.69 -6.31
C ASN A 122 8.80 -8.52 -6.95
N VAL A 123 8.47 -7.29 -6.55
CA VAL A 123 9.01 -6.10 -7.20
C VAL A 123 10.53 -5.95 -7.04
N ASP A 124 11.11 -6.49 -5.97
CA ASP A 124 12.56 -6.42 -5.71
C ASP A 124 13.38 -7.18 -6.76
N GLU A 125 12.75 -8.14 -7.47
CA GLU A 125 13.41 -8.86 -8.56
C GLU A 125 13.73 -7.96 -9.76
N TRP A 126 13.10 -6.79 -9.85
CA TRP A 126 13.41 -5.75 -10.83
C TRP A 126 14.53 -4.81 -10.39
N LEU A 127 15.15 -5.05 -9.24
CA LEU A 127 16.09 -4.10 -8.63
C LEU A 127 17.47 -4.73 -8.40
N TYR A 128 18.48 -3.89 -8.54
CA TYR A 128 19.87 -4.18 -8.21
C TYR A 128 20.34 -3.21 -7.14
N ASP A 129 20.95 -3.74 -6.08
CA ASP A 129 21.56 -2.95 -5.03
C ASP A 129 22.99 -2.59 -5.48
N SER A 130 23.18 -1.37 -5.98
CA SER A 130 24.46 -0.92 -6.53
C SER A 130 25.51 -0.74 -5.44
N THR A 131 25.09 -0.35 -4.24
CA THR A 131 25.95 -0.21 -3.06
C THR A 131 26.48 -1.57 -2.60
N ALA A 132 25.64 -2.60 -2.58
CA ALA A 132 26.04 -3.96 -2.20
C ALA A 132 26.62 -4.79 -3.36
N GLY A 133 26.53 -4.30 -4.61
CA GLY A 133 27.03 -5.00 -5.79
C GLY A 133 26.32 -6.32 -6.08
N LYS A 134 25.02 -6.41 -5.78
CA LYS A 134 24.23 -7.65 -6.00
C LYS A 134 22.75 -7.34 -6.32
N PRO A 135 22.00 -8.30 -6.89
CA PRO A 135 20.54 -8.17 -6.99
C PRO A 135 19.92 -7.85 -5.63
N LYS A 136 18.90 -7.00 -5.61
CA LYS A 136 18.22 -6.64 -4.36
C LYS A 136 17.59 -7.89 -3.75
N GLU A 137 17.84 -8.11 -2.47
CA GLU A 137 17.17 -9.16 -1.70
C GLU A 137 15.70 -8.80 -1.46
N LYS A 138 14.83 -9.82 -1.45
CA LYS A 138 13.40 -9.64 -1.18
C LYS A 138 13.22 -9.05 0.21
N GLY A 139 12.69 -7.84 0.26
CA GLY A 139 12.45 -7.09 1.48
C GLY A 139 10.99 -7.12 1.91
N THR A 140 10.75 -6.47 3.05
CA THR A 140 9.42 -6.09 3.50
C THR A 140 9.28 -4.58 3.46
N TYR A 141 8.05 -4.14 3.29
CA TYR A 141 7.63 -2.75 3.28
C TYR A 141 6.61 -2.58 4.39
N VAL A 142 6.92 -1.70 5.32
CA VAL A 142 6.18 -1.53 6.57
C VAL A 142 5.18 -0.41 6.41
N PHE A 143 3.94 -0.65 6.81
CA PHE A 143 2.92 0.39 6.91
C PHE A 143 3.26 1.36 8.03
N VAL A 144 3.83 2.50 7.66
CA VAL A 144 4.21 3.54 8.62
C VAL A 144 3.09 4.55 8.85
N GLY A 145 2.29 4.77 7.80
CA GLY A 145 1.24 5.78 7.80
C GLY A 145 1.79 7.20 7.73
N SER A 146 1.05 8.06 7.04
CA SER A 146 1.35 9.46 6.93
C SER A 146 0.73 10.27 8.05
N SER A 147 1.44 11.30 8.48
CA SER A 147 0.93 12.31 9.41
C SER A 147 -0.09 13.23 8.74
N PHE A 148 -0.90 13.90 9.58
CA PHE A 148 -1.86 14.90 9.15
C PHE A 148 -1.44 16.27 9.66
N LYS A 149 -1.62 17.29 8.81
CA LYS A 149 -1.49 18.70 9.17
C LYS A 149 -2.64 19.47 8.54
N ASP A 150 -3.29 20.35 9.30
CA ASP A 150 -4.40 21.18 8.81
C ASP A 150 -5.52 20.35 8.13
N LYS A 151 -5.82 19.17 8.71
CA LYS A 151 -6.79 18.17 8.19
C LYS A 151 -6.42 17.53 6.84
N GLN A 152 -5.19 17.69 6.39
CA GLN A 152 -4.69 17.13 5.15
C GLN A 152 -3.66 16.03 5.44
N CYS A 153 -3.75 14.92 4.71
CA CYS A 153 -2.75 13.86 4.72
C CYS A 153 -1.49 14.37 4.02
N LEU A 154 -0.34 14.39 4.69
CA LEU A 154 0.90 14.89 4.10
C LEU A 154 1.34 14.07 2.89
N ALA A 155 1.16 12.75 2.93
CA ALA A 155 1.45 11.90 1.77
C ALA A 155 0.60 12.24 0.55
N SER A 156 -0.67 12.65 0.72
CA SER A 156 -1.49 13.12 -0.41
C SER A 156 -0.99 14.44 -0.99
N LEU A 157 -0.39 15.30 -0.16
CA LEU A 157 0.21 16.56 -0.60
C LEU A 157 1.55 16.37 -1.30
N GLU A 158 2.32 15.38 -0.88
CA GLU A 158 3.64 15.10 -1.47
C GLU A 158 3.55 14.11 -2.63
N GLY A 159 2.62 13.15 -2.59
CA GLY A 159 2.37 12.20 -3.65
C GLY A 159 3.20 10.91 -3.60
N ASN A 160 3.98 10.65 -2.55
CA ASN A 160 4.72 9.39 -2.41
C ASN A 160 3.87 8.34 -1.66
N LEU A 161 3.84 7.11 -2.14
CA LEU A 161 3.09 6.01 -1.52
C LEU A 161 4.02 5.00 -0.84
N ILE A 162 5.07 4.57 -1.54
CA ILE A 162 5.96 3.51 -1.08
C ILE A 162 7.41 3.91 -1.33
N ASN A 163 8.17 4.17 -0.26
CA ASN A 163 9.59 4.50 -0.38
C ASN A 163 10.46 3.23 -0.29
N ILE A 164 11.58 3.23 -1.00
CA ILE A 164 12.57 2.15 -0.94
C ILE A 164 13.87 2.56 -0.24
N ASN A 165 14.22 3.85 -0.28
CA ASN A 165 15.45 4.36 0.32
C ASN A 165 15.23 5.66 1.15
N SER A 166 14.02 5.87 1.65
CA SER A 166 13.69 7.01 2.51
C SER A 166 12.77 6.59 3.66
N LEU A 167 12.96 7.23 4.82
CA LEU A 167 12.13 7.06 6.03
C LEU A 167 11.21 8.27 6.28
N ASP A 168 10.86 9.01 5.22
CA ASP A 168 9.96 10.16 5.32
C ASP A 168 8.65 9.80 6.03
N LYS A 169 8.14 10.74 6.84
CA LYS A 169 6.85 10.59 7.57
C LYS A 169 5.63 10.98 6.71
N SER A 170 5.88 11.36 5.47
CA SER A 170 4.93 11.80 4.45
C SER A 170 4.73 10.73 3.37
N THR A 171 4.74 9.46 3.78
CA THR A 171 4.52 8.29 2.91
C THR A 171 3.62 7.28 3.61
N ILE A 172 3.17 6.25 2.88
CA ILE A 172 2.30 5.22 3.44
C ILE A 172 3.11 3.99 3.86
N LEU A 173 4.00 3.51 2.99
CA LEU A 173 4.90 2.40 3.29
C LEU A 173 6.37 2.79 3.11
N ASN A 174 7.22 2.26 3.98
CA ASN A 174 8.67 2.36 3.86
C ASN A 174 9.29 0.97 3.80
N ALA A 175 10.29 0.76 2.95
CA ALA A 175 11.11 -0.43 3.03
C ALA A 175 11.69 -0.59 4.44
N ALA A 176 11.69 -1.82 4.96
CA ALA A 176 12.35 -2.15 6.21
C ALA A 176 13.87 -2.12 6.01
N LEU A 177 14.46 -0.96 6.27
CA LEU A 177 15.90 -0.74 6.11
C LEU A 177 16.63 -1.00 7.42
N SER A 178 17.71 -1.77 7.34
CA SER A 178 18.73 -1.79 8.38
C SER A 178 19.54 -0.48 8.35
N PRO A 179 20.23 -0.09 9.45
CA PRO A 179 21.13 1.06 9.43
C PRO A 179 22.21 0.98 8.34
N LYS A 180 22.62 -0.25 7.97
CA LYS A 180 23.59 -0.47 6.90
C LYS A 180 22.97 -0.22 5.52
N SER A 181 21.70 -0.57 5.34
CA SER A 181 21.00 -0.47 4.06
C SER A 181 20.24 0.85 3.85
N ALA A 182 20.27 1.76 4.82
CA ALA A 182 19.59 3.06 4.77
C ALA A 182 20.21 4.05 3.78
N LEU A 183 21.42 3.76 3.28
CA LEU A 183 22.14 4.55 2.28
C LEU A 183 22.34 3.76 0.98
N HIS A 184 21.64 2.64 0.81
CA HIS A 184 21.82 1.81 -0.38
C HIS A 184 21.08 2.41 -1.57
N GLU A 185 21.76 2.46 -2.71
CA GLU A 185 21.18 2.87 -3.98
C GLU A 185 20.61 1.66 -4.73
N TYR A 186 19.40 1.81 -5.27
CA TYR A 186 18.73 0.76 -6.02
C TYR A 186 18.54 1.16 -7.47
N ILE A 187 19.05 0.34 -8.38
CA ILE A 187 18.99 0.54 -9.83
C ILE A 187 17.96 -0.38 -10.44
N VAL A 188 17.18 0.12 -11.40
CA VAL A 188 16.20 -0.66 -12.16
C VAL A 188 16.88 -1.61 -13.15
N ARG A 189 16.45 -2.87 -13.15
CA ARG A 189 16.90 -3.94 -14.03
C ARG A 189 15.95 -4.11 -15.20
N LYS A 190 16.11 -3.29 -16.24
CA LYS A 190 15.26 -3.29 -17.44
C LYS A 190 15.06 -4.69 -18.03
N GLU A 191 16.09 -5.53 -18.02
CA GLU A 191 16.07 -6.89 -18.58
C GLU A 191 15.14 -7.85 -17.84
N LYS A 192 14.68 -7.48 -16.63
CA LYS A 192 13.71 -8.23 -15.83
C LYS A 192 12.28 -7.72 -15.98
N MET A 193 12.10 -6.55 -16.61
CA MET A 193 10.82 -5.89 -16.80
C MET A 193 10.15 -6.34 -18.11
N PRO A 194 8.84 -6.09 -18.29
CA PRO A 194 8.18 -6.31 -19.56
C PRO A 194 8.78 -5.37 -20.62
N GLU A 195 9.01 -5.88 -21.83
CA GLU A 195 9.43 -5.06 -22.96
C GLU A 195 8.40 -3.94 -23.24
N ALA A 196 8.89 -2.79 -23.68
CA ALA A 196 8.07 -1.69 -24.19
C ALA A 196 8.82 -0.97 -25.29
N GLY A 197 8.08 -0.55 -26.32
CA GLY A 197 8.61 0.35 -27.35
C GLY A 197 8.88 1.74 -26.81
N LEU A 198 9.68 2.51 -27.54
CA LEU A 198 9.72 3.97 -27.35
C LEU A 198 8.40 4.57 -27.84
N LYS A 199 7.89 5.59 -27.14
CA LYS A 199 6.71 6.34 -27.61
C LYS A 199 6.93 6.95 -28.98
N ASN A 200 8.15 7.46 -29.19
CA ASN A 200 8.63 7.98 -30.45
C ASN A 200 9.97 7.32 -30.76
N ARG A 201 10.06 6.59 -31.88
CA ARG A 201 11.30 5.92 -32.29
C ARG A 201 12.40 6.90 -32.67
N GLU A 202 12.05 8.14 -33.01
CA GLU A 202 12.98 9.20 -33.39
C GLU A 202 13.46 10.03 -32.17
N SER A 203 12.78 9.92 -31.03
CA SER A 203 13.09 10.68 -29.81
C SER A 203 13.03 9.79 -28.57
N PRO A 204 14.16 9.22 -28.10
CA PRO A 204 14.19 8.43 -26.88
C PRO A 204 13.86 9.25 -25.62
N LEU A 205 13.91 10.58 -25.71
CA LEU A 205 13.58 11.50 -24.61
C LEU A 205 12.10 11.49 -24.25
N GLU A 206 11.22 11.09 -25.18
CA GLU A 206 9.78 10.94 -24.91
C GLU A 206 9.46 9.67 -24.11
N GLY A 207 10.47 8.83 -23.87
CA GLY A 207 10.38 7.64 -23.04
C GLY A 207 9.66 6.47 -23.71
N TYR A 208 9.12 5.59 -22.87
CA TYR A 208 8.55 4.31 -23.28
C TYR A 208 7.02 4.35 -23.35
N GLU A 209 6.44 3.51 -24.21
CA GLU A 209 5.02 3.23 -24.22
C GLU A 209 4.51 2.82 -22.83
N GLU A 210 3.28 3.21 -22.51
CA GLU A 210 2.72 2.92 -21.20
C GLU A 210 2.57 1.42 -20.98
N THR A 211 3.08 0.94 -19.85
CA THR A 211 2.98 -0.46 -19.47
C THR A 211 2.17 -0.58 -18.18
N PRO A 212 0.86 -0.90 -18.28
CA PRO A 212 0.00 -0.98 -17.12
C PRO A 212 0.37 -2.17 -16.23
N VAL A 213 0.26 -1.96 -14.93
CA VAL A 213 0.51 -2.98 -13.91
C VAL A 213 -0.55 -2.89 -12.81
N ARG A 214 -0.69 -3.97 -12.04
CA ARG A 214 -1.40 -3.97 -10.75
C ARG A 214 -0.37 -4.20 -9.66
N VAL A 215 -0.25 -3.24 -8.75
CA VAL A 215 0.54 -3.39 -7.52
C VAL A 215 -0.29 -4.17 -6.50
N ILE A 216 0.34 -5.07 -5.76
CA ILE A 216 -0.27 -5.86 -4.70
C ILE A 216 0.60 -5.76 -3.45
N LEU A 217 -0.01 -5.31 -2.35
CA LEU A 217 0.51 -5.42 -1.01
C LEU A 217 0.08 -6.78 -0.46
N VAL A 218 1.02 -7.71 -0.34
CA VAL A 218 0.81 -9.04 0.23
C VAL A 218 1.24 -9.00 1.69
N PRO A 219 0.33 -9.19 2.67
CA PRO A 219 0.70 -9.15 4.08
C PRO A 219 1.66 -10.29 4.42
N VAL A 220 2.67 -10.00 5.24
CA VAL A 220 3.52 -11.05 5.82
C VAL A 220 2.78 -11.79 6.93
N VAL A 221 1.93 -11.09 7.67
CA VAL A 221 1.06 -11.62 8.73
C VAL A 221 -0.33 -11.03 8.60
N THR A 222 -1.38 -11.84 8.69
CA THR A 222 -2.75 -11.32 8.61
C THR A 222 -3.27 -10.89 9.98
N PRO A 223 -4.20 -9.92 10.08
CA PRO A 223 -4.75 -9.50 11.38
C PRO A 223 -5.53 -10.61 12.11
N ALA A 224 -5.97 -11.66 11.40
CA ALA A 224 -6.56 -12.84 12.02
C ALA A 224 -5.53 -13.67 12.80
N ASP A 225 -4.26 -13.61 12.41
CA ASP A 225 -3.16 -14.32 13.06
C ASP A 225 -2.74 -13.64 14.38
N THR A 226 -2.84 -12.31 14.46
CA THR A 226 -2.48 -11.53 15.65
C THR A 226 -3.52 -11.63 16.77
N GLY A 227 -4.79 -11.82 16.43
CA GLY A 227 -5.89 -12.01 17.40
C GLY A 227 -5.81 -13.30 18.23
N LYS A 228 -4.93 -14.25 17.87
CA LYS A 228 -4.65 -15.45 18.69
C LYS A 228 -3.60 -15.20 19.78
N ASN A 229 -2.81 -14.12 19.70
CA ASN A 229 -1.67 -13.89 20.60
C ASN A 229 -1.69 -12.57 21.39
N GLY A 230 -2.67 -11.68 21.21
CA GLY A 230 -2.68 -10.39 21.91
C GLY A 230 -4.08 -9.98 22.40
N LYS A 231 -4.27 -9.98 23.72
CA LYS A 231 -5.29 -9.10 24.33
C LYS A 231 -4.90 -7.67 23.97
N ARG A 232 -5.75 -6.98 23.21
CA ARG A 232 -5.61 -5.55 22.94
C ARG A 232 -5.79 -4.79 24.26
N GLU A 233 -4.70 -4.32 24.86
CA GLU A 233 -4.78 -3.23 25.82
C GLU A 233 -4.91 -1.92 25.06
N MET A 234 -6.12 -1.34 25.09
CA MET A 234 -6.31 0.05 24.71
C MET A 234 -5.55 0.92 25.71
N ALA A 235 -4.48 1.58 25.26
CA ALA A 235 -3.89 2.66 26.02
C ALA A 235 -4.95 3.76 26.25
N PRO A 236 -5.07 4.34 27.46
CA PRO A 236 -6.01 5.41 27.72
C PRO A 236 -5.71 6.61 26.83
N ALA A 237 -6.75 7.21 26.26
CA ALA A 237 -6.62 8.48 25.55
C ALA A 237 -6.19 9.56 26.56
N GLU A 238 -4.96 10.05 26.46
CA GLU A 238 -4.55 11.26 27.18
C GLU A 238 -5.31 12.45 26.58
N GLY A 239 -6.18 13.04 27.38
CA GLY A 239 -6.90 14.27 27.04
C GLY A 239 -5.96 15.46 26.86
N PRO A 240 -6.45 16.56 26.26
CA PRO A 240 -5.62 17.73 25.95
C PRO A 240 -5.11 18.34 27.26
N LYS A 241 -3.78 18.47 27.40
CA LYS A 241 -3.17 19.23 28.49
C LYS A 241 -3.43 20.72 28.23
N THR A 242 -4.35 21.30 28.98
CA THR A 242 -4.54 22.76 29.07
C THR A 242 -3.28 23.39 29.68
N LYS A 243 -2.72 24.38 28.97
CA LYS A 243 -1.78 25.35 29.55
C LYS A 243 -2.56 26.46 30.24
#